data_AF-I3VRS7-F1
#
_entry.id   AF-I3VRS7-F1
#
_cell.length_a   1.000
_cell.length_b   1.000
_cell.length_c   1.000
_cell.angle_alpha   90.00
_cell.angle_beta   90.00
_cell.angle_gamma   90.00
#
_symmetry.space_group_name_H-M   'P 1'
#
loop_
_entity.id
_entity.type
_entity.pdbx_description
1 polymer ?
#
loop_
_entity_poly.entity_id
_entity_poly.type
_entity_poly.pdbx_seq_one_letter_code
_entity_poly.pdbx_strand_id
1 'polypeptide(L)'
;MRLSLKVQSDGKVAGYFADQLTVREKTNLQSIGGRYNKQLHKWFLPLDIDINGLYGIADSIQFDESVEKYLQEKSSQRITLAKIISGETPRLKYGSMLDDYQKAGVGFLINAKHAILADDAGLGKTLQTIAAFLEINAQKVLVVTKKSLIYNWVYEMKNGSI
;
A
#
# COMPACT_ATOMS: atom_id res chain seq x y z
N MET A 1 15.43 -17.57 13.99
CA MET A 1 14.49 -17.59 12.83
C MET A 1 14.92 -16.60 11.76
N ARG A 2 14.88 -16.99 10.48
CA ARG A 2 15.13 -16.08 9.34
C ARG A 2 13.87 -15.89 8.51
N LEU A 3 13.55 -14.64 8.14
CA LEU A 3 12.40 -14.28 7.33
C LEU A 3 12.80 -13.79 5.94
N SER A 4 12.07 -14.27 4.94
CA SER A 4 12.15 -13.84 3.53
C SER A 4 10.74 -13.53 3.00
N LEU A 5 10.63 -12.70 1.96
CA LEU A 5 9.32 -12.41 1.37
C LEU A 5 8.78 -13.59 0.56
N LYS A 6 7.48 -13.85 0.70
CA LYS A 6 6.73 -14.62 -0.30
C LYS A 6 6.10 -13.65 -1.29
N VAL A 7 6.57 -13.69 -2.53
CA VAL A 7 6.06 -12.87 -3.63
C VAL A 7 5.26 -13.74 -4.60
N GLN A 8 4.10 -13.28 -5.04
CA GLN A 8 3.27 -13.93 -6.06
C GLN A 8 3.85 -13.69 -7.46
N SER A 9 3.34 -14.41 -8.46
CA SER A 9 3.74 -14.21 -9.86
C SER A 9 3.46 -12.80 -10.40
N ASP A 10 2.49 -12.08 -9.82
CA ASP A 10 2.15 -10.69 -10.17
C ASP A 10 3.00 -9.64 -9.42
N GLY A 11 3.98 -10.08 -8.63
CA GLY A 11 4.85 -9.21 -7.85
C GLY A 11 4.30 -8.76 -6.50
N LYS A 12 3.06 -9.15 -6.13
CA LYS A 12 2.50 -8.81 -4.81
C LYS A 12 3.11 -9.65 -3.71
N VAL A 13 3.42 -8.99 -2.59
CA VAL A 13 3.82 -9.69 -1.37
C VAL A 13 2.60 -10.38 -0.76
N ALA A 14 2.68 -11.69 -0.59
CA ALA A 14 1.63 -12.53 -0.02
C ALA A 14 1.84 -12.87 1.46
N GLY A 15 3.02 -12.57 2.01
CA GLY A 15 3.40 -12.90 3.37
C GLY A 15 4.90 -13.16 3.46
N TYR A 16 5.29 -13.93 4.47
CA TYR A 16 6.68 -14.22 4.76
C TYR A 16 6.93 -15.74 4.70
N PHE A 17 8.14 -16.11 4.34
CA PHE A 17 8.68 -17.43 4.62
C PHE A 17 9.63 -17.37 5.80
N ALA A 18 9.45 -18.27 6.74
CA ALA A 18 10.33 -18.48 7.88
C ALA A 18 11.10 -19.80 7.70
N ASP A 19 12.42 -19.73 7.86
CA ASP A 19 13.31 -20.88 7.93
C ASP A 19 14.34 -20.71 9.06
N GLN A 20 15.26 -21.66 9.18
CA GLN A 20 16.24 -21.72 10.27
C GLN A 20 15.57 -21.66 11.65
N LEU A 21 14.57 -22.54 11.83
CA LEU A 21 13.72 -22.61 13.02
C LEU A 21 14.13 -23.75 13.94
N THR A 22 14.13 -23.49 15.25
CA THR A 22 14.22 -24.53 16.29
C THR A 22 12.93 -25.36 16.36
N VAL A 23 12.99 -26.51 17.03
CA VAL A 23 11.79 -27.37 17.22
C VAL A 23 10.69 -26.63 17.98
N ARG A 24 11.05 -25.85 19.01
CA ARG A 24 10.11 -25.04 19.80
C ARG A 24 9.43 -23.96 18.95
N GLU A 25 10.22 -23.24 18.14
CA GLU A 25 9.70 -22.20 17.25
C GLU A 25 8.67 -22.77 16.26
N LYS A 26 8.95 -23.94 15.66
CA LYS A 26 8.02 -24.60 14.70
C LYS A 26 6.64 -24.87 15.30
N THR A 27 6.59 -25.37 16.54
CA THR A 27 5.31 -25.64 17.22
C THR A 27 4.55 -24.35 17.50
N ASN A 28 5.26 -23.29 17.90
CA ASN A 28 4.65 -21.99 18.20
C ASN A 28 4.23 -21.22 16.95
N LEU A 29 4.86 -21.44 15.79
CA LEU A 29 4.43 -20.79 14.54
C LEU A 29 3.01 -21.20 14.13
N GLN A 30 2.55 -22.40 14.47
CA GLN A 30 1.18 -22.83 14.15
C GLN A 30 0.11 -22.01 14.89
N SER A 31 0.37 -21.63 16.15
CA SER A 31 -0.62 -20.90 16.97
C SER A 31 -0.87 -19.48 16.46
N ILE A 32 0.06 -18.93 15.69
CA ILE A 32 -0.05 -17.61 15.05
C ILE A 32 -0.42 -17.70 13.56
N GLY A 33 -0.98 -18.82 13.12
CA GLY A 33 -1.47 -19.01 11.75
C GLY A 33 -0.39 -19.42 10.74
N GLY A 34 0.82 -19.77 11.20
CA GLY A 34 1.89 -20.28 10.36
C GLY A 34 1.57 -21.65 9.77
N ARG A 35 1.92 -21.85 8.50
CA ARG A 35 1.65 -23.10 7.76
C ARG A 35 2.93 -23.65 7.15
N TYR A 36 3.23 -24.92 7.42
CA TYR A 36 4.40 -25.55 6.83
C TYR A 36 4.19 -25.86 5.35
N ASN A 37 5.10 -25.40 4.49
CA ASN A 37 5.15 -25.74 3.07
C ASN A 37 6.16 -26.89 2.86
N LYS A 38 5.64 -28.08 2.53
CA LYS A 38 6.46 -29.28 2.33
C LYS A 38 7.40 -29.19 1.13
N GLN A 39 6.99 -28.52 0.05
CA GLN A 39 7.78 -28.44 -1.19
C GLN A 39 9.00 -27.53 -1.01
N LEU A 40 8.84 -26.42 -0.29
CA LEU A 40 9.90 -25.44 -0.07
C LEU A 40 10.69 -25.68 1.21
N HIS A 41 10.25 -26.60 2.07
CA HIS A 41 10.80 -26.82 3.41
C HIS A 41 10.85 -25.55 4.28
N LYS A 42 9.87 -24.65 4.08
CA LYS A 42 9.74 -23.38 4.81
C LYS A 42 8.37 -23.24 5.46
N TRP A 43 8.29 -22.45 6.52
CA TRP A 43 7.02 -22.04 7.10
C TRP A 43 6.51 -20.79 6.39
N PHE A 44 5.25 -20.79 6.01
CA PHE A 44 4.56 -19.60 5.52
C PHE A 44 3.92 -18.87 6.70
N LEU A 45 4.10 -17.56 6.76
CA LEU A 45 3.44 -16.66 7.70
C LEU A 45 2.58 -15.64 6.93
N PRO A 46 1.33 -15.38 7.38
CA PRO A 46 0.48 -14.34 6.82
C PRO A 46 1.11 -12.94 6.84
N LEU A 47 0.69 -12.06 5.93
CA LEU A 47 1.25 -10.72 5.79
C LEU A 47 0.84 -9.77 6.94
N ASP A 48 -0.31 -10.04 7.54
CA ASP A 48 -0.91 -9.32 8.67
C ASP A 48 -0.37 -9.76 10.04
N ILE A 49 0.63 -10.65 10.06
CA ILE A 49 1.29 -11.05 11.31
C ILE A 49 1.94 -9.85 12.00
N ASP A 50 1.79 -9.78 13.32
CA ASP A 50 2.56 -8.84 14.13
C ASP A 50 4.02 -9.32 14.22
N ILE A 51 4.91 -8.65 13.50
CA ILE A 51 6.34 -8.95 13.48
C ILE A 51 6.97 -8.74 14.85
N ASN A 52 6.49 -7.77 15.65
CA ASN A 52 7.02 -7.57 17.00
C ASN A 52 6.61 -8.74 17.91
N GLY A 53 5.40 -9.26 17.74
CA GLY A 53 4.92 -10.47 18.42
C GLY A 53 5.78 -11.71 18.15
N LEU A 54 6.51 -11.76 17.03
CA LEU A 54 7.42 -12.87 16.74
C LEU A 54 8.60 -12.98 17.71
N TYR A 55 9.02 -11.88 18.36
CA TYR A 55 10.06 -11.93 19.38
C TYR A 55 9.62 -12.71 20.64
N GLY A 56 8.31 -12.92 20.83
CA GLY A 56 7.78 -13.83 21.85
C GLY A 56 7.91 -15.31 21.48
N ILE A 57 8.23 -15.62 20.21
CA ILE A 57 8.34 -16.99 19.68
C ILE A 57 9.80 -17.37 19.44
N ALA A 58 10.59 -16.44 18.91
CA ALA A 58 11.98 -16.65 18.53
C ALA A 58 12.90 -15.71 19.29
N ASP A 59 13.99 -16.25 19.85
CA ASP A 59 14.99 -15.46 20.58
C ASP A 59 15.73 -14.47 19.68
N SER A 60 15.80 -14.77 18.38
CA SER A 60 16.37 -13.88 17.35
C SER A 60 15.64 -14.03 16.02
N ILE A 61 15.41 -12.88 15.38
CA ILE A 61 14.78 -12.78 14.06
C ILE A 61 15.76 -12.06 13.13
N GLN A 62 16.11 -12.73 12.04
CA GLN A 62 16.89 -12.15 10.96
C GLN A 62 15.95 -11.86 9.78
N PHE A 63 16.07 -10.68 9.19
CA PHE A 63 15.34 -10.31 7.99
C PHE A 63 16.28 -10.37 6.80
N ASP A 64 15.83 -10.94 5.70
CA ASP A 64 16.48 -10.71 4.42
C ASP A 64 16.28 -9.26 3.99
N GLU A 65 17.22 -8.75 3.19
CA GLU A 65 17.18 -7.39 2.64
C GLU A 65 15.82 -7.07 1.99
N SER A 66 15.22 -8.04 1.31
CA SER A 66 13.87 -7.90 0.71
C SER A 66 12.79 -7.58 1.74
N VAL A 67 12.84 -8.20 2.92
CA VAL A 67 11.89 -7.98 4.01
C VAL A 67 12.15 -6.62 4.65
N GLU A 68 13.41 -6.28 4.94
CA GLU A 68 13.76 -4.98 5.53
C GLU A 68 13.28 -3.83 4.64
N LYS A 69 13.58 -3.89 3.34
CA LYS A 69 13.14 -2.92 2.35
C LYS A 69 11.62 -2.79 2.32
N TYR A 70 10.90 -3.91 2.34
CA TYR A 70 9.44 -3.91 2.35
C TYR A 70 8.85 -3.26 3.62
N LEU A 71 9.39 -3.59 4.79
CA LEU A 71 8.94 -3.00 6.06
C LEU A 71 9.25 -1.51 6.15
N GLN A 72 10.42 -1.08 5.67
CA GLN A 72 10.80 0.32 5.58
C GLN A 72 9.88 1.11 4.63
N GLU A 73 9.56 0.56 3.45
CA GLU A 73 8.61 1.17 2.52
C GLU A 73 7.23 1.30 3.16
N LYS A 74 6.73 0.25 3.82
CA LYS A 74 5.43 0.27 4.48
C LYS A 74 5.37 1.22 5.67
N SER A 75 6.43 1.29 6.47
CA SER A 75 6.52 2.24 7.58
C SER A 75 6.49 3.68 7.08
N SER A 76 7.32 4.00 6.09
CA SER A 76 7.37 5.32 5.45
C SER A 76 6.01 5.70 4.85
N GLN A 77 5.37 4.76 4.15
CA GLN A 77 4.02 4.94 3.58
C GLN A 77 3.01 5.29 4.68
N ARG A 78 3.01 4.54 5.80
CA ARG A 78 2.09 4.79 6.94
C ARG A 78 2.31 6.15 7.57
N ILE A 79 3.56 6.56 7.78
CA ILE A 79 3.91 7.86 8.35
C ILE A 79 3.40 8.98 7.45
N THR A 80 3.64 8.89 6.14
CA THR A 80 3.15 9.89 5.17
C THR A 80 1.62 9.97 5.17
N LEU A 81 0.93 8.83 5.16
CA LEU A 81 -0.54 8.81 5.20
C LEU A 81 -1.08 9.38 6.51
N ALA A 82 -0.47 9.07 7.66
CA ALA A 82 -0.87 9.59 8.95
C ALA A 82 -0.76 11.13 9.00
N LYS A 83 0.31 11.69 8.44
CA LYS A 83 0.49 13.14 8.31
C LYS A 83 -0.62 13.80 7.51
N ILE A 84 -0.93 13.25 6.33
CA ILE A 84 -2.01 13.75 5.47
C ILE A 84 -3.35 13.71 6.20
N ILE A 85 -3.67 12.59 6.86
CA ILE A 85 -4.91 12.42 7.63
C ILE A 85 -4.98 13.39 8.82
N SER A 86 -3.84 13.72 9.44
CA SER A 86 -3.76 14.71 10.51
C SER A 86 -3.91 16.16 10.05
N GLY A 87 -4.13 16.40 8.75
CA GLY A 87 -4.36 17.72 8.17
C GLY A 87 -3.12 18.37 7.56
N GLU A 88 -2.00 17.64 7.43
CA GLU A 88 -0.83 18.17 6.72
C GLU A 88 -1.10 18.18 5.20
N THR A 89 -1.15 19.37 4.62
CA THR A 89 -1.39 19.53 3.18
C THR A 89 -0.15 19.12 2.38
N PRO A 90 -0.26 18.11 1.49
CA PRO A 90 0.87 17.66 0.69
C PRO A 90 1.26 18.72 -0.35
N ARG A 91 2.56 18.82 -0.63
CA ARG A 91 3.08 19.65 -1.73
C ARG A 91 2.94 18.87 -3.03
N LEU A 92 2.13 19.40 -3.95
CA LEU A 92 1.79 18.78 -5.23
C LEU A 92 2.21 19.70 -6.37
N LYS A 93 2.79 19.13 -7.44
CA LYS A 93 3.22 19.89 -8.63
C LYS A 93 2.04 20.59 -9.31
N TYR A 94 0.89 19.94 -9.32
CA TYR A 94 -0.38 20.41 -9.88
C TYR A 94 -1.35 20.85 -8.77
N GLY A 95 -0.85 21.22 -7.59
CA GLY A 95 -1.67 21.59 -6.44
C GLY A 95 -2.37 22.95 -6.56
N SER A 96 -1.96 23.82 -7.48
CA SER A 96 -2.52 25.18 -7.62
C SER A 96 -3.97 25.21 -8.12
N MET A 97 -4.43 24.14 -8.75
CA MET A 97 -5.80 23.98 -9.26
C MET A 97 -6.74 23.28 -8.26
N LEU A 98 -6.26 23.01 -7.04
CA LEU A 98 -6.95 22.22 -6.04
C LEU A 98 -7.19 23.01 -4.76
N ASP A 99 -8.34 22.81 -4.15
CA ASP A 99 -8.60 23.20 -2.76
C ASP A 99 -7.72 22.36 -1.80
N ASP A 100 -7.51 22.82 -0.57
CA ASP A 100 -6.63 22.12 0.38
C ASP A 100 -7.13 20.71 0.74
N TYR A 101 -8.44 20.49 0.84
CA TYR A 101 -9.01 19.16 1.06
C TYR A 101 -8.77 18.24 -0.16
N GLN A 102 -8.80 18.80 -1.37
CA GLN A 102 -8.52 18.05 -2.60
C GLN A 102 -7.04 17.67 -2.68
N LYS A 103 -6.14 18.56 -2.25
CA LYS A 103 -4.70 18.23 -2.13
C LYS A 103 -4.49 17.05 -1.19
N ALA A 104 -5.18 17.02 -0.05
CA ALA A 104 -5.11 15.90 0.88
C ALA A 104 -5.59 14.59 0.22
N GLY A 105 -6.71 14.62 -0.51
CA GLY A 105 -7.21 13.46 -1.25
C GLY A 105 -6.26 12.98 -2.35
N VAL A 106 -5.65 13.89 -3.11
CA VAL A 106 -4.61 13.55 -4.10
C VAL A 106 -3.38 12.93 -3.42
N GLY A 107 -2.88 13.54 -2.35
CA GLY A 107 -1.78 13.00 -1.56
C GLY A 107 -2.08 11.60 -1.02
N PHE A 108 -3.30 11.38 -0.55
CA PHE A 108 -3.76 10.07 -0.10
C PHE A 108 -3.72 9.05 -1.24
N LEU A 109 -4.28 9.38 -2.41
CA LEU A 109 -4.32 8.50 -3.59
C LEU A 109 -2.90 8.07 -4.04
N ILE A 110 -1.98 9.02 -4.21
CA ILE A 110 -0.63 8.72 -4.71
C ILE A 110 0.22 7.94 -3.71
N ASN A 111 0.00 8.15 -2.40
CA ASN A 111 0.77 7.47 -1.36
C ASN A 111 0.18 6.11 -1.00
N ALA A 112 -1.14 5.93 -0.97
CA ALA A 112 -1.77 4.67 -0.60
C ALA A 112 -1.64 3.58 -1.69
N LYS A 113 -1.50 3.98 -2.97
CA LYS A 113 -1.45 3.13 -4.17
C LYS A 113 -2.75 2.36 -4.46
N HIS A 114 -3.35 1.74 -3.45
CA HIS A 114 -4.68 1.13 -3.50
C HIS A 114 -5.56 1.84 -2.47
N ALA A 115 -6.51 2.62 -2.96
CA ALA A 115 -7.26 3.55 -2.12
C ALA A 115 -8.72 3.64 -2.56
N ILE A 116 -9.56 4.00 -1.59
CA ILE A 116 -10.94 4.41 -1.80
C ILE A 116 -11.02 5.87 -1.33
N LEU A 117 -11.28 6.78 -2.25
CA LEU A 117 -11.55 8.18 -1.92
C LEU A 117 -13.02 8.30 -1.52
N ALA A 118 -13.27 8.36 -0.22
CA ALA A 118 -14.60 8.29 0.38
C ALA A 118 -15.24 9.67 0.65
N ASP A 119 -14.74 10.72 0.01
CA ASP A 119 -15.29 12.08 0.08
C ASP A 119 -16.78 12.10 -0.34
N ASP A 120 -17.52 13.11 0.10
CA ASP A 120 -18.91 13.33 -0.34
C ASP A 120 -19.03 13.61 -1.85
N ALA A 121 -20.21 13.33 -2.40
CA ALA A 121 -20.51 13.67 -3.80
C ALA A 121 -20.43 15.19 -4.02
N GLY A 122 -19.87 15.61 -5.16
CA GLY A 122 -19.68 17.04 -5.48
C GLY A 122 -18.33 17.62 -5.07
N LEU A 123 -17.52 16.94 -4.25
CA LEU A 123 -16.20 17.41 -3.79
C LEU A 123 -15.05 17.24 -4.82
N GLY A 124 -15.38 17.14 -6.11
CA GLY A 124 -14.37 17.10 -7.17
C GLY A 124 -13.52 15.83 -7.24
N LYS A 125 -14.04 14.65 -6.85
CA LYS A 125 -13.29 13.37 -6.91
C LYS A 125 -12.70 13.06 -8.29
N THR A 126 -13.36 13.48 -9.38
CA THR A 126 -12.83 13.35 -10.74
C THR A 126 -11.56 14.19 -10.91
N LEU A 127 -11.60 15.47 -10.53
CA LEU A 127 -10.44 16.38 -10.59
C LEU A 127 -9.29 15.89 -9.71
N GLN A 128 -9.58 15.44 -8.49
CA GLN A 128 -8.57 14.84 -7.61
C GLN A 128 -7.92 13.60 -8.27
N THR A 129 -8.72 12.73 -8.89
CA THR A 129 -8.22 11.54 -9.56
C THR A 129 -7.32 11.89 -10.75
N ILE A 130 -7.71 12.89 -11.55
CA ILE A 130 -6.90 13.39 -12.68
C ILE A 130 -5.60 14.00 -12.18
N ALA A 131 -5.64 14.83 -11.14
CA ALA A 131 -4.44 15.41 -10.53
C ALA A 131 -3.49 14.32 -10.01
N ALA A 132 -4.02 13.27 -9.38
CA ALA A 132 -3.21 12.14 -8.93
C ALA A 132 -2.50 11.42 -10.09
N PHE A 133 -3.15 11.27 -11.26
CA PHE A 133 -2.51 10.72 -12.46
C PHE A 133 -1.35 11.58 -12.95
N LEU A 134 -1.53 12.90 -12.95
CA LEU A 134 -0.50 13.85 -13.35
C LEU A 134 0.69 13.85 -12.38
N GLU A 135 0.44 13.84 -11.07
CA GLU A 135 1.49 13.79 -10.04
C GLU A 135 2.39 12.55 -10.19
N ILE A 136 1.81 11.39 -10.51
CA ILE A 136 2.59 10.15 -10.71
C ILE A 136 3.11 10.00 -12.15
N ASN A 137 2.90 11.00 -13.01
CA ASN A 137 3.27 10.99 -14.43
C ASN A 137 2.74 9.74 -15.17
N ALA A 138 1.49 9.34 -14.88
CA ALA A 138 0.87 8.15 -15.44
C ALA A 138 0.81 8.23 -16.98
N GLN A 139 1.43 7.26 -17.65
CA GLN A 139 1.47 7.22 -19.12
C GLN A 139 0.17 6.69 -19.74
N LYS A 140 -0.47 5.73 -19.06
CA LYS A 140 -1.72 5.09 -19.49
C LYS A 140 -2.61 4.88 -18.29
N VAL A 141 -3.85 5.31 -18.40
CA VAL A 141 -4.86 5.21 -17.34
C VAL A 141 -6.11 4.59 -17.91
N LEU A 142 -6.63 3.54 -17.24
CA LEU A 142 -7.95 2.98 -17.51
C LEU A 142 -8.94 3.55 -16.51
N VAL A 143 -9.92 4.30 -16.99
CA VAL A 143 -11.05 4.79 -16.19
C VAL A 143 -12.28 3.95 -16.52
N VAL A 144 -12.87 3.34 -15.48
CA VAL A 144 -14.15 2.63 -15.59
C VAL A 144 -15.20 3.46 -14.87
N THR A 145 -16.23 3.90 -15.61
CA THR A 145 -17.28 4.77 -15.08
C THR A 145 -18.63 4.46 -15.73
N LYS A 146 -19.71 5.02 -15.18
CA LYS A 146 -21.05 4.94 -15.78
C LYS A 146 -21.05 5.67 -17.12
N LYS A 147 -21.81 5.16 -18.10
CA LYS A 147 -21.93 5.76 -19.44
C LYS A 147 -22.30 7.25 -19.40
N SER A 148 -23.19 7.65 -18.49
CA SER A 148 -23.62 9.05 -18.33
C SER A 148 -22.52 9.99 -17.84
N LEU A 149 -21.45 9.48 -17.23
CA LEU A 149 -20.36 10.29 -16.67
C LEU A 149 -19.17 10.44 -17.63
N ILE A 150 -19.16 9.75 -18.78
CA ILE A 150 -18.05 9.81 -19.73
C ILE A 150 -17.79 11.26 -20.19
N TYR A 151 -18.85 12.01 -20.49
CA TYR A 151 -18.72 13.40 -20.92
C TYR A 151 -18.16 14.30 -19.81
N ASN A 152 -18.51 14.05 -18.55
CA ASN A 152 -17.95 14.79 -17.42
C ASN A 152 -16.44 14.54 -17.29
N TRP A 153 -16.01 13.28 -17.42
CA TRP A 153 -14.57 12.96 -17.42
C TRP A 153 -13.82 13.63 -18.58
N VAL A 154 -14.37 13.61 -19.79
CA VAL A 154 -13.75 14.27 -20.96
C VAL A 154 -13.69 15.78 -20.78
N TYR A 155 -14.74 16.38 -20.21
CA TYR A 155 -14.79 17.81 -19.91
C TYR A 155 -13.70 18.19 -18.91
N GLU A 156 -13.61 17.48 -17.77
CA GLU A 156 -12.60 17.73 -16.73
C GLU A 156 -11.17 17.56 -17.26
N MET A 157 -10.93 16.56 -18.12
CA MET A 157 -9.60 16.38 -18.74
C MET A 157 -9.22 17.48 -19.74
N LYS A 158 -10.19 18.14 -20.38
CA LYS A 158 -9.94 19.20 -21.38
C LYS A 158 -9.90 20.59 -20.77
N ASN A 159 -10.77 20.85 -19.80
CA ASN A 159 -11.03 22.18 -19.25
C ASN A 159 -10.50 22.36 -17.83
N GLY A 160 -10.15 21.28 -17.14
CA GLY A 160 -9.52 21.33 -15.83
C GLY A 160 -8.06 21.77 -15.92
N SER A 161 -7.79 22.93 -16.53
CA SER A 161 -6.50 23.63 -16.49
C SER A 161 -5.24 22.75 -16.63
N ILE A 162 -5.23 21.84 -17.62
CA ILE A 162 -4.05 21.03 -18.03
C ILE A 162 -3.51 21.58 -19.35
#